data_AF-A0A1C6LDB7-F1
#
_entry.id   AF-A0A1C6LDB7-F1
#
_cell.length_a   1.000
_cell.length_b   1.000
_cell.length_c   1.000
_cell.angle_alpha   90.00
_cell.angle_beta   90.00
_cell.angle_gamma   90.00
#
_symmetry.space_group_name_H-M   'P 1'
#
loop_
_entity.id
_entity.type
_entity.pdbx_description
1 polymer ?
#
loop_
_entity_poly.entity_id
_entity_poly.type
_entity_poly.pdbx_seq_one_letter_code
_entity_poly.pdbx_strand_id
1 'polypeptide(L)'
;MTKRKKRKKSFCEDFGSFELPPCAKFLGSANPFVKDDKIIYRNNNRLYLFLSFNTKTSNGKTYNPIDPSTYNLIGAGNLQIELYFFIIGVFINEVQKGNIKEYENIIIHEDDDADKFIKNVLENEYTITSEFIPSLTYTISNSSAVVPVLTGVVEISPINFYIILMLSRFYGNYGLLFSDNSYVTNDFINIALANTYVEFCKC
;
A
#
# COMPACT_ATOMS: atom_id res chain seq x y z
N MET A 1 65.46 2.45 10.54
CA MET A 1 64.56 3.29 9.72
C MET A 1 63.24 2.57 9.51
N THR A 2 62.25 2.87 10.35
CA THR A 2 60.94 2.21 10.38
C THR A 2 59.97 2.86 9.38
N LYS A 3 59.50 2.08 8.40
CA LYS A 3 58.49 2.51 7.41
C LYS A 3 57.19 2.91 8.14
N ARG A 4 56.84 4.20 8.12
CA ARG A 4 55.52 4.68 8.56
C ARG A 4 54.43 4.06 7.67
N LYS A 5 53.59 3.20 8.25
CA LYS A 5 52.34 2.73 7.62
C LYS A 5 51.47 3.94 7.30
N LYS A 6 51.19 4.20 6.01
CA LYS A 6 50.14 5.13 5.58
C LYS A 6 48.82 4.64 6.17
N ARG A 7 48.23 5.40 7.10
CA ARG A 7 46.84 5.18 7.54
C ARG A 7 45.96 5.25 6.28
N LYS A 8 45.23 4.18 5.97
CA LYS A 8 44.12 4.24 5.01
C LYS A 8 43.16 5.32 5.53
N LYS A 9 42.89 6.37 4.75
CA LYS A 9 41.78 7.29 5.03
C LYS A 9 40.52 6.43 5.20
N SER A 10 39.87 6.50 6.36
CA SER A 10 38.53 5.94 6.50
C SER A 10 37.65 6.65 5.48
N PHE A 11 36.88 5.90 4.71
CA PHE A 11 35.98 6.43 3.68
C PHE A 11 34.68 6.99 4.27
N CYS A 12 34.59 7.04 5.60
CA CYS A 12 33.51 7.66 6.33
C CYS A 12 34.10 8.89 7.03
N GLU A 13 33.84 10.07 6.48
CA GLU A 13 34.01 11.32 7.24
C GLU A 13 32.95 11.29 8.35
N ASP A 14 33.37 11.44 9.61
CA ASP A 14 32.43 11.58 10.73
C ASP A 14 31.68 12.91 10.57
N PHE A 15 30.37 12.82 10.29
CA PHE A 15 29.47 13.96 10.14
C PHE A 15 29.03 14.52 11.51
N GLY A 16 29.96 14.71 12.44
CA GLY A 16 29.68 15.18 13.81
C GLY A 16 29.06 16.59 13.89
N SER A 17 29.13 17.37 12.81
CA SER A 17 28.59 18.74 12.73
C SER A 17 27.45 18.91 11.72
N PHE A 18 26.93 17.82 11.14
CA PHE A 18 25.87 17.90 10.15
C PHE A 18 24.49 17.97 10.80
N GLU A 19 23.84 19.12 10.74
CA GLU A 19 22.44 19.27 11.14
C GLU A 19 21.50 18.98 9.96
N LEU A 20 20.55 18.07 10.18
CA LEU A 20 19.48 17.79 9.23
C LEU A 20 18.65 19.07 8.99
N PRO A 21 18.44 19.50 7.72
CA PRO A 21 17.52 20.58 7.40
C PRO A 21 16.13 20.29 7.99
N PRO A 22 15.41 21.31 8.48
CA PRO A 22 14.09 21.12 9.10
C PRO A 22 13.11 20.32 8.25
N CYS A 23 13.12 20.53 6.92
CA CYS A 23 12.27 19.79 5.98
C CYS A 23 12.66 18.30 5.90
N ALA A 24 13.95 17.97 5.91
CA ALA A 24 14.42 16.59 5.88
C ALA A 24 14.10 15.84 7.19
N LYS A 25 14.21 16.54 8.33
CA LYS A 25 13.84 16.02 9.65
C LYS A 25 12.33 15.78 9.74
N PHE A 26 11.51 16.71 9.25
CA PHE A 26 10.05 16.58 9.18
C PHE A 26 9.62 15.35 8.36
N LEU A 27 10.31 15.08 7.24
CA LEU A 27 10.02 13.94 6.36
C LEU A 27 10.58 12.59 6.85
N GLY A 28 11.22 12.55 8.03
CA GLY A 28 11.79 11.32 8.59
C GLY A 28 13.02 10.79 7.86
N SER A 29 13.71 11.63 7.08
CA SER A 29 14.92 11.22 6.34
C SER A 29 16.15 11.23 7.24
N ALA A 30 16.33 10.16 8.01
CA ALA A 30 17.41 10.08 9.01
C ALA A 30 18.82 9.85 8.42
N ASN A 31 18.94 9.30 7.20
CA ASN A 31 20.21 8.88 6.60
C ASN A 31 20.37 9.37 5.14
N PRO A 32 20.87 10.59 4.91
CA PRO A 32 21.18 11.06 3.56
C PRO A 32 22.46 10.40 2.99
N PHE A 33 22.59 10.39 1.66
CA PHE A 33 23.80 9.95 0.95
C PHE A 33 24.64 11.15 0.58
N VAL A 34 25.96 10.99 0.60
CA VAL A 34 26.89 12.02 0.10
C VAL A 34 27.59 11.48 -1.14
N LYS A 35 27.46 12.22 -2.24
CA LYS A 35 28.11 11.90 -3.51
C LYS A 35 28.43 13.21 -4.23
N ASP A 36 29.65 13.36 -4.73
CA ASP A 36 30.10 14.51 -5.53
C ASP A 36 29.77 15.87 -4.88
N ASP A 37 30.10 16.04 -3.59
CA ASP A 37 29.80 17.23 -2.76
C ASP A 37 28.30 17.59 -2.63
N LYS A 38 27.42 16.66 -3.00
CA LYS A 38 25.97 16.77 -2.81
C LYS A 38 25.49 15.86 -1.70
N ILE A 39 24.53 16.37 -0.94
CA ILE A 39 23.74 15.62 0.05
C ILE A 39 22.43 15.22 -0.61
N ILE A 40 22.18 13.92 -0.71
CA ILE A 40 21.03 13.32 -1.39
C ILE A 40 20.09 12.77 -0.32
N TYR A 41 18.89 13.34 -0.25
CA TYR A 41 17.80 12.83 0.57
C TYR A 41 16.93 11.89 -0.25
N ARG A 42 16.87 10.63 0.17
CA ARG A 42 16.02 9.62 -0.47
C ARG A 42 14.56 9.89 -0.16
N ASN A 43 13.70 9.75 -1.17
CA ASN A 43 12.28 9.62 -0.92
C ASN A 43 11.98 8.22 -0.39
N ASN A 44 11.55 8.15 0.87
CA ASN A 44 11.14 6.91 1.51
C ASN A 44 9.64 6.64 1.34
N ASN A 45 8.88 7.56 0.74
CA ASN A 45 7.46 7.35 0.50
C ASN A 45 7.25 6.20 -0.47
N ARG A 46 6.32 5.31 -0.14
CA ARG A 46 5.89 4.17 -0.93
C ARG A 46 4.37 4.15 -1.00
N LEU A 47 3.87 3.70 -2.14
CA LEU A 47 2.48 3.36 -2.35
C LEU A 47 2.22 1.98 -1.77
N TYR A 48 1.22 1.90 -0.90
CA TYR A 48 0.65 0.68 -0.37
C TYR A 48 -0.81 0.60 -0.78
N LEU A 49 -1.27 -0.61 -1.11
CA LEU A 49 -2.60 -0.85 -1.66
C LEU A 49 -3.27 -1.93 -0.83
N PHE A 50 -4.52 -1.72 -0.46
CA PHE A 50 -5.24 -2.58 0.45
C PHE A 50 -6.63 -2.90 -0.07
N LEU A 51 -7.03 -4.15 0.10
CA LEU A 51 -8.42 -4.56 0.14
C LEU A 51 -8.90 -4.40 1.59
N SER A 52 -9.80 -3.44 1.80
CA SER A 52 -10.23 -3.00 3.11
C SER A 52 -11.71 -3.33 3.36
N PHE A 53 -12.08 -3.52 4.62
CA PHE A 53 -13.48 -3.53 5.03
C PHE A 53 -13.64 -2.88 6.39
N ASN A 54 -14.79 -2.22 6.59
CA ASN A 54 -15.22 -1.71 7.88
C ASN A 54 -16.62 -2.25 8.19
N THR A 55 -16.85 -2.79 9.38
CA THR A 55 -18.22 -3.13 9.79
C THR A 55 -19.09 -1.88 9.77
N LYS A 56 -20.33 -2.00 9.27
CA LYS A 56 -21.33 -0.95 9.40
C LYS A 56 -21.49 -0.71 10.89
N THR A 57 -21.16 0.50 11.33
CA THR A 57 -21.24 0.92 12.73
C THR A 57 -22.51 0.36 13.36
N SER A 58 -22.36 -0.57 14.31
CA SER A 58 -23.49 -0.89 15.17
C SER A 58 -23.79 0.36 16.00
N ASN A 59 -25.08 0.65 16.15
CA ASN A 59 -25.63 1.86 16.74
C ASN A 59 -24.96 2.26 18.07
N GLY A 60 -23.92 3.10 18.03
CA GLY A 60 -23.48 3.99 19.10
C GLY A 60 -23.19 3.40 20.49
N LYS A 61 -23.08 2.07 20.65
CA LYS A 61 -22.81 1.47 21.97
C LYS A 61 -21.30 1.36 22.18
N THR A 62 -20.79 2.16 23.11
CA THR A 62 -19.46 2.00 23.70
C THR A 62 -19.41 0.68 24.46
N TYR A 63 -18.37 -0.12 24.23
CA TYR A 63 -18.15 -1.35 24.99
C TYR A 63 -18.00 -1.06 26.48
N ASN A 64 -18.79 -1.73 27.32
CA ASN A 64 -18.69 -1.72 28.77
C ASN A 64 -18.11 -3.06 29.26
N PRO A 65 -16.88 -3.10 29.81
CA PRO A 65 -16.25 -4.34 30.28
C PRO A 65 -17.01 -5.10 31.38
N ILE A 66 -17.95 -4.45 32.07
CA ILE A 66 -18.79 -5.08 33.12
C ILE A 66 -19.99 -5.83 32.50
N ASP A 67 -20.39 -5.45 31.28
CA ASP A 67 -21.52 -6.05 30.57
C ASP A 67 -21.06 -6.63 29.22
N PRO A 68 -20.71 -7.93 29.16
CA PRO A 68 -20.27 -8.60 27.94
C PRO A 68 -21.27 -8.52 26.77
N SER A 69 -22.56 -8.22 27.03
CA SER A 69 -23.56 -8.03 25.98
C SER A 69 -23.41 -6.73 25.20
N THR A 70 -22.61 -5.79 25.72
CA THR A 70 -22.23 -4.55 25.03
C THR A 70 -21.00 -4.72 24.13
N TYR A 71 -20.46 -5.94 24.02
CA TYR A 71 -19.36 -6.23 23.11
C TYR A 71 -19.74 -5.87 21.67
N ASN A 72 -19.04 -4.89 21.12
CA ASN A 72 -19.28 -4.36 19.79
C ASN A 72 -18.07 -4.68 18.91
N LEU A 73 -18.28 -5.48 17.87
CA LEU A 73 -17.26 -5.79 16.87
C LEU A 73 -17.16 -4.63 15.87
N ILE A 74 -16.29 -3.66 16.19
CA ILE A 74 -15.75 -2.77 15.16
C ILE A 74 -14.64 -3.57 14.46
N GLY A 75 -15.04 -4.33 13.44
CA GLY A 75 -14.14 -5.10 12.61
C GLY A 75 -13.66 -4.20 11.46
N ALA A 76 -12.42 -3.76 11.52
CA ALA A 76 -11.74 -3.17 10.39
C ALA A 76 -10.62 -4.11 9.94
N GLY A 77 -10.59 -4.43 8.65
CA GLY A 77 -9.53 -5.21 8.04
C GLY A 77 -8.88 -4.44 6.91
N ASN A 78 -7.55 -4.50 6.83
CA ASN A 78 -6.78 -4.02 5.70
C ASN A 78 -5.86 -5.14 5.27
N LEU A 79 -6.16 -5.75 4.13
CA LEU A 79 -5.36 -6.78 3.52
C LEU A 79 -4.52 -6.15 2.42
N GLN A 80 -3.21 -6.17 2.55
CA GLN A 80 -2.36 -5.63 1.50
C GLN A 80 -2.47 -6.47 0.22
N ILE A 81 -2.63 -5.79 -0.91
CA ILE A 81 -2.76 -6.38 -2.26
C ILE A 81 -1.79 -5.70 -3.23
N GLU A 82 -1.59 -6.33 -4.38
CA GLU A 82 -0.75 -5.79 -5.45
C GLU A 82 -1.47 -4.73 -6.28
N LEU A 83 -0.68 -3.90 -6.96
CA LEU A 83 -1.19 -2.93 -7.92
C LEU A 83 -2.05 -3.56 -9.00
N TYR A 84 -1.68 -4.75 -9.48
CA TYR A 84 -2.44 -5.45 -10.50
C TYR A 84 -3.88 -5.75 -10.06
N PHE A 85 -4.05 -6.35 -8.88
CA PHE A 85 -5.39 -6.63 -8.33
C PHE A 85 -6.13 -5.36 -7.90
N PHE A 86 -5.42 -4.34 -7.45
CA PHE A 86 -6.04 -3.04 -7.17
C PHE A 86 -6.68 -2.44 -8.43
N ILE A 87 -5.96 -2.46 -9.56
CA ILE A 87 -6.47 -1.97 -10.86
C ILE A 87 -7.66 -2.81 -11.34
N ILE A 88 -7.60 -4.13 -11.23
CA ILE A 88 -8.73 -5.01 -11.53
C ILE A 88 -9.95 -4.63 -10.68
N GLY A 89 -9.76 -4.37 -9.39
CA GLY A 89 -10.84 -3.96 -8.50
C GLY A 89 -11.46 -2.61 -8.89
N VAL A 90 -10.64 -1.64 -9.30
CA VAL A 90 -11.13 -0.35 -9.81
C VAL A 90 -11.91 -0.56 -11.11
N PHE A 91 -11.40 -1.38 -12.04
CA PHE A 91 -12.09 -1.70 -13.29
C PHE A 91 -13.47 -2.34 -13.04
N ILE A 92 -13.52 -3.35 -12.18
CA ILE A 92 -14.77 -4.01 -11.78
C ILE A 92 -15.74 -3.01 -11.17
N ASN A 93 -15.25 -2.06 -10.36
CA ASN A 93 -16.10 -1.04 -9.76
C ASN A 93 -16.76 -0.15 -10.83
N GLU A 94 -16.03 0.21 -11.89
CA GLU A 94 -16.56 1.00 -13.00
C GLU A 94 -17.54 0.20 -13.88
N VAL A 95 -17.32 -1.10 -14.06
CA VAL A 95 -18.29 -2.02 -14.66
C VAL A 95 -19.59 -2.03 -13.84
N GLN A 96 -19.49 -2.22 -12.52
CA GLN A 96 -20.66 -2.29 -11.63
C GLN A 96 -21.42 -0.97 -11.49
N LYS A 97 -20.74 0.17 -11.69
CA LYS A 97 -21.39 1.49 -11.81
C LYS A 97 -22.09 1.71 -13.16
N GLY A 98 -21.87 0.84 -14.13
CA GLY A 98 -22.41 0.95 -15.49
C GLY A 98 -21.64 1.91 -16.40
N ASN A 99 -20.45 2.34 -15.99
CA ASN A 99 -19.57 3.20 -16.80
C ASN A 99 -18.86 2.42 -17.91
N ILE A 100 -18.64 1.12 -17.68
CA ILE A 100 -18.11 0.18 -18.66
C ILE A 100 -19.18 -0.89 -18.91
N LYS A 101 -19.65 -1.00 -20.16
CA LYS A 101 -20.80 -1.86 -20.51
C LYS A 101 -20.43 -3.10 -21.33
N GLU A 102 -19.39 -3.01 -22.15
CA GLU A 102 -18.97 -4.07 -23.07
C GLU A 102 -17.59 -4.58 -22.62
N TYR A 103 -17.57 -5.45 -21.60
CA TYR A 103 -16.33 -5.95 -20.99
C TYR A 103 -16.08 -7.44 -21.26
N GLU A 104 -17.01 -8.13 -21.90
CA GLU A 104 -17.00 -9.58 -22.13
C GLU A 104 -15.77 -10.01 -22.95
N ASN A 105 -15.41 -9.18 -23.94
CA ASN A 105 -14.25 -9.41 -24.81
C ASN A 105 -12.94 -8.83 -24.26
N ILE A 106 -12.97 -8.14 -23.12
CA ILE A 106 -11.77 -7.55 -22.51
C ILE A 106 -11.09 -8.64 -21.68
N ILE A 107 -9.79 -8.81 -21.85
CA ILE A 107 -8.97 -9.65 -20.97
C ILE A 107 -8.73 -8.85 -19.69
N ILE A 108 -9.35 -9.28 -18.58
CA ILE A 108 -9.25 -8.65 -17.26
C ILE A 108 -8.06 -9.22 -16.49
N HIS A 109 -7.78 -10.51 -16.66
CA HIS A 109 -6.66 -11.20 -16.04
C HIS A 109 -5.85 -12.01 -17.08
N GLU A 110 -4.53 -12.08 -16.93
CA GLU A 110 -3.65 -12.80 -17.88
C GLU A 110 -3.79 -14.33 -17.81
N ASP A 111 -4.08 -14.86 -16.63
CA ASP A 111 -4.49 -16.26 -16.43
C ASP A 111 -5.94 -16.48 -16.88
N ASP A 112 -6.15 -17.41 -17.81
CA ASP A 112 -7.45 -17.71 -18.42
C ASP A 112 -8.50 -18.18 -17.40
N ASP A 113 -8.11 -18.92 -16.37
CA ASP A 113 -9.05 -19.45 -15.37
C ASP A 113 -9.47 -18.34 -14.40
N ALA A 114 -8.54 -17.46 -14.02
CA ALA A 114 -8.85 -16.25 -13.27
C ALA A 114 -9.75 -15.28 -14.07
N ASP A 115 -9.49 -15.07 -15.36
CA ASP A 115 -10.30 -14.20 -16.23
C ASP A 115 -11.74 -14.72 -16.34
N LYS A 116 -11.90 -16.02 -16.61
CA LYS A 116 -13.20 -16.69 -16.63
C LYS A 116 -13.89 -16.59 -15.28
N PHE A 117 -13.18 -16.80 -14.18
CA PHE A 117 -13.74 -16.66 -12.84
C PHE A 117 -14.32 -15.25 -12.62
N ILE A 118 -13.55 -14.20 -12.95
CA ILE A 118 -14.00 -12.81 -12.81
C ILE A 118 -15.29 -12.58 -13.62
N LYS A 119 -15.27 -12.92 -14.91
CA LYS A 119 -16.41 -12.71 -15.81
C LYS A 119 -17.65 -13.47 -15.36
N ASN A 120 -17.49 -14.75 -15.03
CA ASN A 120 -18.58 -15.57 -14.51
C ASN A 120 -19.19 -14.95 -13.24
N VAL A 121 -18.38 -14.41 -12.32
CA VAL A 121 -18.91 -13.79 -11.11
C VAL A 121 -19.60 -12.44 -11.41
N LEU A 122 -19.19 -11.71 -12.44
CA LEU A 122 -19.83 -10.44 -12.82
C LEU A 122 -21.15 -10.61 -13.58
N GLU A 123 -21.28 -11.68 -14.38
CA GLU A 123 -22.47 -11.98 -15.17
C GLU A 123 -23.61 -12.59 -14.35
N ASN A 124 -23.31 -13.14 -13.17
CA ASN A 124 -24.29 -13.79 -12.32
C ASN A 124 -24.88 -12.85 -11.26
N GLU A 125 -26.16 -13.02 -10.96
CA GLU A 125 -26.82 -12.32 -9.86
C GLU A 125 -26.57 -13.06 -8.53
N TYR A 126 -25.87 -12.40 -7.60
CA TYR A 126 -25.65 -12.90 -6.25
C TYR A 126 -26.33 -12.02 -5.22
N THR A 127 -27.13 -12.62 -4.34
CA THR A 127 -27.66 -11.95 -3.15
C THR A 127 -26.62 -12.00 -2.04
N ILE A 128 -25.66 -11.07 -2.04
CA ILE A 128 -24.67 -10.96 -0.96
C ILE A 128 -25.12 -9.89 0.03
N THR A 129 -25.63 -10.32 1.18
CA THR A 129 -25.86 -9.43 2.33
C THR A 129 -24.55 -9.26 3.10
N SER A 130 -24.04 -8.03 3.16
CA SER A 130 -22.84 -7.71 3.92
C SER A 130 -23.14 -6.75 5.07
N GLU A 131 -22.65 -7.10 6.26
CA GLU A 131 -22.59 -6.25 7.46
C GLU A 131 -21.37 -5.30 7.45
N PHE A 132 -20.54 -5.36 6.41
CA PHE A 132 -19.39 -4.48 6.22
C PHE A 132 -19.47 -3.68 4.92
N ILE A 133 -18.76 -2.56 4.88
CA ILE A 133 -18.53 -1.74 3.70
C ILE A 133 -17.12 -2.07 3.20
N PRO A 134 -16.99 -2.79 2.08
CA PRO A 134 -15.69 -3.05 1.48
C PRO A 134 -15.19 -1.85 0.69
N SER A 135 -13.87 -1.73 0.61
CA SER A 135 -13.20 -0.66 -0.13
C SER A 135 -11.85 -1.10 -0.66
N LEU A 136 -11.38 -0.41 -1.69
CA LEU A 136 -9.99 -0.40 -2.13
C LEU A 136 -9.34 0.85 -1.56
N THR A 137 -8.31 0.68 -0.75
CA THR A 137 -7.58 1.77 -0.10
C THR A 137 -6.19 1.87 -0.69
N TYR A 138 -5.76 3.07 -1.04
CA TYR A 138 -4.37 3.35 -1.37
C TYR A 138 -3.78 4.38 -0.43
N THR A 139 -2.54 4.15 -0.03
CA THR A 139 -1.84 4.99 0.94
C THR A 139 -0.42 5.25 0.47
N ILE A 140 0.00 6.52 0.47
CA ILE A 140 1.40 6.91 0.29
C ILE A 140 1.99 7.20 1.67
N SER A 141 3.03 6.46 2.07
CA SER A 141 3.68 6.62 3.38
C SER A 141 5.17 6.25 3.36
N ASN A 142 5.96 6.85 4.25
CA ASN A 142 7.40 6.62 4.42
C ASN A 142 7.75 5.40 5.31
N SER A 143 7.06 4.28 5.10
CA SER A 143 7.19 3.03 5.89
C SER A 143 6.56 3.08 7.29
N SER A 144 5.96 4.21 7.68
CA SER A 144 5.11 4.31 8.87
C SER A 144 3.65 4.46 8.43
N ALA A 145 2.94 3.34 8.29
CA ALA A 145 1.52 3.33 7.90
C ALA A 145 0.60 4.10 8.88
N VAL A 146 1.13 4.54 10.03
CA VAL A 146 0.42 5.30 11.06
C VAL A 146 0.17 6.76 10.65
N VAL A 147 1.06 7.37 9.85
CA VAL A 147 0.88 8.76 9.38
C VAL A 147 1.08 8.81 7.86
N PRO A 148 0.02 8.51 7.10
CA PRO A 148 0.09 8.57 5.64
C PRO A 148 0.19 10.02 5.16
N VAL A 149 0.95 10.25 4.09
CA VAL A 149 0.98 11.53 3.36
C VAL A 149 -0.33 11.74 2.62
N LEU A 150 -0.86 10.66 2.06
CA LEU A 150 -2.11 10.64 1.32
C LEU A 150 -2.77 9.29 1.53
N THR A 151 -4.07 9.30 1.80
CA THR A 151 -4.93 8.12 1.77
C THR A 151 -6.12 8.40 0.88
N GLY A 152 -6.40 7.50 -0.05
CA GLY A 152 -7.64 7.50 -0.80
C GLY A 152 -8.38 6.17 -0.61
N VAL A 153 -9.70 6.27 -0.61
CA VAL A 153 -10.61 5.14 -0.37
C VAL A 153 -11.63 5.11 -1.49
N VAL A 154 -11.81 3.95 -2.10
CA VAL A 154 -12.84 3.68 -3.11
C VAL A 154 -13.75 2.60 -2.56
N GLU A 155 -14.98 2.96 -2.19
CA GLU A 155 -15.99 1.97 -1.81
C GLU A 155 -16.32 1.08 -3.01
N ILE A 156 -16.45 -0.21 -2.75
CA ILE A 156 -16.74 -1.24 -3.75
C ILE A 156 -17.89 -2.13 -3.29
N SER A 157 -18.44 -2.92 -4.20
CA SER A 157 -19.46 -3.91 -3.84
C SER A 157 -18.86 -5.12 -3.10
N PRO A 158 -19.67 -5.88 -2.34
CA PRO A 158 -19.24 -7.17 -1.78
C PRO A 158 -18.78 -8.19 -2.84
N ILE A 159 -19.37 -8.16 -4.03
CA ILE A 159 -18.96 -9.02 -5.16
C ILE A 159 -17.54 -8.68 -5.60
N ASN A 160 -17.24 -7.39 -5.78
CA ASN A 160 -15.91 -6.93 -6.13
C ASN A 160 -14.89 -7.32 -5.04
N PHE A 161 -15.24 -7.11 -3.77
CA PHE A 161 -14.41 -7.53 -2.65
C PHE A 161 -14.06 -9.02 -2.71
N TYR A 162 -15.05 -9.88 -2.97
CA TYR A 162 -14.83 -11.32 -3.06
C TYR A 162 -13.91 -11.69 -4.23
N ILE A 163 -14.13 -11.10 -5.41
CA ILE A 163 -13.27 -11.32 -6.58
C ILE A 163 -11.82 -10.96 -6.23
N ILE A 164 -11.57 -9.75 -5.72
CA ILE A 164 -10.22 -9.29 -5.41
C ILE A 164 -9.59 -10.11 -4.29
N LEU A 165 -10.37 -10.51 -3.28
CA LEU A 165 -9.89 -11.39 -2.22
C LEU A 165 -9.39 -12.71 -2.83
N MET A 166 -10.21 -13.38 -3.64
CA MET A 166 -9.85 -14.65 -4.27
C MET A 166 -8.63 -14.51 -5.17
N LEU A 167 -8.59 -13.51 -6.05
CA LEU A 167 -7.43 -13.25 -6.91
C LEU A 167 -6.16 -13.04 -6.09
N SER A 168 -6.23 -12.19 -5.06
CA SER A 168 -5.07 -11.90 -4.22
C SER A 168 -4.54 -13.12 -3.46
N ARG A 169 -5.40 -14.11 -3.16
CA ARG A 169 -5.02 -15.31 -2.39
C ARG A 169 -4.50 -16.43 -3.29
N PHE A 170 -5.03 -16.58 -4.49
CA PHE A 170 -4.69 -17.71 -5.38
C PHE A 170 -3.70 -17.35 -6.49
N TYR A 171 -3.72 -16.11 -6.95
CA TYR A 171 -2.91 -15.63 -8.08
C TYR A 171 -1.91 -14.55 -7.67
N GLY A 172 -1.92 -14.15 -6.40
CA GLY A 172 -1.04 -13.11 -5.89
C GLY A 172 0.33 -13.61 -5.43
N ASN A 173 1.19 -12.63 -5.20
CA ASN A 173 2.53 -12.79 -4.69
C ASN A 173 2.50 -13.41 -3.31
N TYR A 174 3.27 -14.49 -3.16
CA TYR A 174 3.37 -15.25 -1.93
C TYR A 174 3.78 -14.40 -0.71
N GLY A 175 4.56 -13.32 -0.92
CA GLY A 175 4.93 -12.38 0.14
C GLY A 175 3.75 -11.66 0.80
N LEU A 176 2.63 -11.53 0.10
CA LEU A 176 1.40 -10.87 0.58
C LEU A 176 0.38 -11.87 1.18
N LEU A 177 0.71 -13.17 1.21
CA LEU A 177 -0.17 -14.18 1.78
C LEU A 177 -0.30 -14.07 3.30
N PHE A 178 0.78 -13.68 4.01
CA PHE A 178 0.85 -13.71 5.47
C PHE A 178 0.45 -12.41 6.18
N SER A 179 -0.42 -11.60 5.57
CA SER A 179 -0.81 -10.27 6.10
C SER A 179 0.40 -9.38 6.39
N ASP A 180 1.47 -9.50 5.60
CA ASP A 180 2.61 -8.60 5.66
C ASP A 180 2.19 -7.23 5.13
N ASN A 181 1.99 -6.28 6.03
CA ASN A 181 1.57 -4.91 5.75
C ASN A 181 2.75 -3.95 5.52
N SER A 182 3.94 -4.49 5.28
CA SER A 182 5.17 -3.74 5.00
C SER A 182 5.79 -4.07 3.64
N TYR A 183 5.18 -5.00 2.89
CA TYR A 183 5.70 -5.46 1.62
C TYR A 183 5.55 -4.37 0.56
N VAL A 184 6.65 -3.77 0.11
CA VAL A 184 6.60 -2.80 -0.99
C VAL A 184 6.68 -3.55 -2.31
N THR A 185 5.61 -3.53 -3.10
CA THR A 185 5.60 -4.10 -4.44
C THR A 185 6.60 -3.36 -5.34
N ASN A 186 7.31 -4.11 -6.18
CA ASN A 186 8.25 -3.54 -7.15
C ASN A 186 7.51 -3.06 -8.41
N ASP A 187 6.60 -2.10 -8.22
CA ASP A 187 5.82 -1.49 -9.29
C ASP A 187 6.42 -0.14 -9.74
N PHE A 188 6.01 0.30 -10.93
CA PHE A 188 6.50 1.54 -11.54
C PHE A 188 6.34 2.77 -10.63
N ILE A 189 5.24 2.87 -9.88
CA ILE A 189 4.96 4.03 -9.02
C ILE A 189 5.97 4.03 -7.86
N ASN A 190 6.19 2.89 -7.22
CA ASN A 190 7.16 2.76 -6.14
C ASN A 190 8.60 2.98 -6.62
N ILE A 191 8.95 2.56 -7.84
CA ILE A 191 10.23 2.87 -8.48
C ILE A 191 10.36 4.38 -8.74
N ALA A 192 9.33 5.01 -9.32
CA ALA A 192 9.32 6.43 -9.60
C ALA A 192 9.43 7.26 -8.32
N LEU A 193 8.68 6.90 -7.28
CA LEU A 193 8.77 7.52 -5.96
C LEU A 193 10.18 7.39 -5.38
N ALA A 194 10.77 6.19 -5.42
CA ALA A 194 12.14 5.97 -4.92
C ALA A 194 13.20 6.77 -5.71
N ASN A 195 12.96 7.04 -6.99
CA ASN A 195 13.83 7.85 -7.84
C ASN A 195 13.66 9.36 -7.63
N THR A 196 12.60 9.81 -6.98
CA THR A 196 12.50 11.20 -6.54
C THR A 196 13.44 11.41 -5.37
N TYR A 197 14.42 12.29 -5.51
CA TYR A 197 15.33 12.65 -4.41
C TYR A 197 15.57 14.16 -4.43
N VAL A 198 15.96 14.70 -3.28
CA VAL A 198 16.34 16.11 -3.15
C VAL A 198 17.84 16.19 -2.95
N GLU A 199 18.50 16.98 -3.79
CA GLU A 199 19.94 17.27 -3.70
C GLU A 199 20.15 18.63 -3.05
N PHE A 200 21.10 18.70 -2.11
CA PHE A 200 21.64 19.96 -1.60
C PHE A 200 23.14 19.99 -1.84
N CYS A 201 23.68 21.16 -2.19
CA CYS A 201 25.12 21.36 -2.16
C CYS A 201 25.59 21.40 -0.70
N LYS A 202 26.72 20.76 -0.39
CA LYS A 202 27.37 20.93 0.91
C LYS A 202 27.81 22.40 1.03
N CYS A 203 27.25 23.14 1.99
CA CYS A 203 27.68 24.50 2.31
C CYS A 203 29.09 24.51 2.92
#